data_AF-A0A821DD38-F1
#
_entry.id   AF-A0A821DD38-F1
#
_cell.length_a   1.000
_cell.length_b   1.000
_cell.length_c   1.000
_cell.angle_alpha   90.00
_cell.angle_beta   90.00
_cell.angle_gamma   90.00
#
_symmetry.space_group_name_H-M   'P 1'
#
loop_
_entity.id
_entity.type
_entity.pdbx_description
1 polymer ?
#
loop_
_entity_poly.entity_id
_entity_poly.type
_entity_poly.pdbx_seq_one_letter_code
_entity_poly.pdbx_strand_id
1 'polypeptide(L)'
;PTDGLIDKATVSLLICEGRRVVRWSRRSGTTQGEILIDNIYCFGVAMDDQRNLYVSDVAKHEVRRYQLGEKNGTLVAGGNGQGDGLNQLNDPRYLFVDRQQN
;
A
#
# COMPACT_ATOMS: atom_id res chain seq x y z
N PRO A 1 -13.50 1.43 -0.67
CA PRO A 1 -12.15 1.80 -1.13
C PRO A 1 -11.70 3.12 -0.51
N THR A 2 -10.51 3.15 0.10
CA THR A 2 -9.88 4.35 0.65
C THR A 2 -8.90 4.96 -0.34
N ASP A 3 -8.20 4.12 -1.11
CA ASP A 3 -7.28 4.53 -2.18
C ASP A 3 -7.10 3.39 -3.20
N GLY A 4 -6.48 3.66 -4.35
CA GLY A 4 -6.18 2.65 -5.35
C GLY A 4 -5.31 3.13 -6.49
N LEU A 5 -4.69 2.18 -7.19
CA LEU A 5 -3.80 2.44 -8.30
C LEU A 5 -3.90 1.39 -9.41
N ILE A 6 -3.43 1.76 -10.61
CA ILE A 6 -3.36 0.85 -11.75
C ILE A 6 -1.94 0.31 -11.88
N ASP A 7 -1.77 -1.01 -11.76
CA ASP A 7 -0.57 -1.71 -12.18
C ASP A 7 -0.71 -2.04 -13.68
N LYS A 8 -0.02 -1.26 -14.52
CA LYS A 8 -0.02 -1.46 -15.97
C LYS A 8 0.72 -2.72 -16.40
N ALA A 9 1.72 -3.16 -15.64
CA ALA A 9 2.52 -4.33 -15.99
C ALA A 9 1.71 -5.63 -15.87
N THR A 10 0.84 -5.72 -14.86
CA THR A 10 -0.08 -6.88 -14.69
C THR A 10 -1.48 -6.64 -15.23
N VAL A 11 -1.78 -5.44 -15.75
CA VAL A 11 -3.12 -5.06 -16.20
C VAL A 11 -4.12 -5.24 -15.06
N SER A 12 -3.79 -4.69 -13.89
CA SER A 12 -4.55 -4.88 -12.65
C SER A 12 -4.91 -3.55 -11.99
N LEU A 13 -6.03 -3.54 -11.26
CA LEU A 13 -6.40 -2.48 -10.33
C LEU A 13 -6.07 -2.97 -8.91
N LEU A 14 -5.30 -2.20 -8.17
CA LEU A 14 -5.02 -2.45 -6.76
C LEU A 14 -5.87 -1.50 -5.93
N ILE A 15 -6.65 -2.06 -5.00
CA ILE A 15 -7.55 -1.31 -4.15
C ILE A 15 -7.10 -1.48 -2.71
N CYS A 16 -6.81 -0.37 -2.07
CA CYS A 16 -6.66 -0.26 -0.62
C CYS A 16 -8.05 -0.11 -0.01
N GLU A 17 -8.46 -1.09 0.80
CA GLU A 17 -9.77 -1.05 1.46
C GLU A 17 -9.77 -1.77 2.80
N GLY A 18 -10.34 -1.11 3.81
CA GLY A 18 -10.56 -1.71 5.13
C GLY A 18 -9.27 -2.27 5.72
N ARG A 19 -9.19 -3.61 5.81
CA ARG A 19 -8.06 -4.32 6.43
C ARG A 19 -7.00 -4.88 5.46
N ARG A 20 -6.99 -4.44 4.19
CA ARG A 20 -6.24 -5.14 3.12
C ARG A 20 -5.98 -4.29 1.87
N VAL A 21 -5.05 -4.77 1.05
CA VAL A 21 -4.91 -4.41 -0.37
C VAL A 21 -5.33 -5.59 -1.24
N VAL A 22 -6.25 -5.35 -2.17
CA VAL A 22 -6.80 -6.36 -3.08
C VAL A 22 -6.41 -6.04 -4.52
N ARG A 23 -5.90 -7.04 -5.23
CA ARG A 23 -5.64 -6.99 -6.67
C ARG A 23 -6.84 -7.51 -7.45
N TRP A 24 -7.24 -6.74 -8.43
CA TRP A 24 -8.29 -7.09 -9.39
C TRP A 24 -7.67 -7.14 -10.79
N SER A 25 -7.64 -8.33 -11.39
CA SER A 25 -7.27 -8.47 -12.80
C SER A 25 -8.28 -7.72 -13.66
N ARG A 26 -7.79 -6.87 -14.56
CA ARG A 26 -8.63 -6.18 -15.54
C ARG A 26 -8.74 -6.97 -16.85
N ARG A 27 -8.20 -8.19 -16.90
CA ARG A 27 -8.42 -9.11 -18.01
C ARG A 27 -9.86 -9.64 -17.95
N SER A 28 -10.47 -9.86 -19.11
CA SER A 28 -11.87 -10.28 -19.21
C SER A 28 -12.14 -11.60 -18.48
N GLY A 29 -13.24 -11.65 -17.73
CA GLY A 29 -13.79 -12.91 -17.19
C GLY A 29 -13.56 -13.20 -15.70
N THR A 30 -12.89 -12.32 -14.95
CA THR A 30 -12.68 -12.54 -13.51
C THR A 30 -13.30 -11.42 -12.66
N THR A 31 -14.22 -11.77 -11.76
CA THR A 31 -14.79 -10.86 -10.77
C THR A 31 -14.30 -11.17 -9.34
N GLN A 32 -13.24 -11.97 -9.22
CA GLN A 32 -12.64 -12.31 -7.94
C GLN A 32 -11.34 -11.53 -7.76
N GLY A 33 -11.23 -10.83 -6.64
CA GLY A 33 -10.01 -10.17 -6.21
C GLY A 33 -9.10 -11.10 -5.43
N GLU A 34 -7.80 -10.86 -5.52
CA GLU A 34 -6.76 -11.54 -4.74
C GLU A 34 -6.24 -10.62 -3.64
N ILE A 35 -6.18 -11.13 -2.41
CA ILE A 35 -5.59 -10.39 -1.29
C ILE A 35 -4.08 -10.41 -1.44
N LEU A 36 -3.46 -9.25 -1.65
CA LEU A 36 -2.00 -9.13 -1.71
C LEU A 36 -1.40 -8.86 -0.34
N ILE A 37 -2.06 -8.01 0.46
CA ILE A 37 -1.62 -7.59 1.79
C ILE A 37 -2.87 -7.59 2.68
N ASP A 38 -2.77 -8.17 3.86
CA ASP A 38 -3.83 -8.19 4.87
C ASP A 38 -3.32 -7.67 6.22
N ASN A 39 -4.23 -7.63 7.20
CA ASN A 39 -3.95 -7.22 8.57
C ASN A 39 -3.32 -5.81 8.71
N ILE A 40 -3.76 -4.89 7.85
CA ILE A 40 -3.35 -3.48 7.81
C ILE A 40 -4.57 -2.57 7.83
N TYR A 41 -4.60 -1.47 8.58
CA TYR A 41 -5.67 -0.47 8.39
C TYR A 41 -5.33 0.45 7.22
N CYS A 42 -5.68 0.00 6.02
CA CYS A 42 -5.21 0.58 4.77
C CYS A 42 -5.94 1.89 4.44
N PHE A 43 -5.19 2.99 4.29
CA PHE A 43 -5.74 4.26 3.79
C PHE A 43 -5.07 4.79 2.53
N GLY A 44 -3.76 4.56 2.36
CA GLY A 44 -3.02 5.00 1.18
C GLY A 44 -2.26 3.85 0.54
N VAL A 45 -2.20 3.83 -0.80
CA VAL A 45 -1.38 2.90 -1.56
C VAL A 45 -0.69 3.60 -2.73
N ALA A 46 0.63 3.42 -2.83
CA ALA A 46 1.43 3.92 -3.95
C ALA A 46 2.36 2.83 -4.48
N MET A 47 2.84 2.97 -5.70
CA MET A 47 3.77 2.03 -6.34
C MET A 47 4.86 2.79 -7.09
N ASP A 48 6.11 2.35 -6.92
CA ASP A 48 7.27 2.84 -7.68
C ASP A 48 7.50 2.03 -8.98
N ASP A 49 8.43 2.45 -9.84
CA ASP A 49 8.70 1.77 -11.11
C ASP A 49 9.36 0.38 -10.93
N GLN A 50 9.93 0.11 -9.77
CA GLN A 50 10.43 -1.22 -9.38
C GLN A 50 9.30 -2.14 -8.87
N ARG A 51 8.06 -1.64 -8.86
CA ARG A 51 6.86 -2.34 -8.43
C ARG A 51 6.86 -2.69 -6.94
N ASN A 52 7.53 -1.89 -6.12
CA ASN A 52 7.33 -1.93 -4.67
C ASN A 52 6.03 -1.20 -4.33
N LEU A 53 5.21 -1.82 -3.49
CA LEU A 53 3.99 -1.24 -2.94
C LEU A 53 4.27 -0.53 -1.63
N TYR A 54 3.87 0.72 -1.51
CA TYR A 54 3.93 1.49 -0.28
C TYR A 54 2.52 1.62 0.26
N VAL A 55 2.31 1.18 1.50
CA VAL A 55 0.99 1.12 2.11
C VAL A 55 1.05 1.75 3.48
N SER A 56 0.10 2.62 3.78
CA SER A 56 -0.05 3.19 5.12
C SER A 56 -0.98 2.35 5.98
N ASP A 57 -0.54 2.07 7.21
CA ASP A 57 -1.36 1.48 8.26
C ASP A 57 -1.67 2.56 9.29
N VAL A 58 -2.86 3.15 9.20
CA VAL A 58 -3.23 4.32 10.02
C VAL A 58 -3.33 3.97 11.50
N ALA A 59 -3.72 2.74 11.83
CA ALA A 59 -3.87 2.29 13.20
C ALA A 59 -2.51 2.09 13.90
N LYS A 60 -1.47 1.82 13.12
CA LYS A 60 -0.10 1.65 13.61
C LYS A 60 0.77 2.89 13.39
N HIS A 61 0.25 3.91 12.71
CA HIS A 61 0.98 5.13 12.38
C HIS A 61 2.30 4.82 11.67
N GLU A 62 2.24 3.97 10.64
CA GLU A 62 3.40 3.51 9.90
C GLU A 62 3.13 3.46 8.39
N VAL A 63 4.21 3.48 7.62
CA VAL A 63 4.22 3.15 6.20
C VAL A 63 5.17 1.98 5.98
N ARG A 64 4.67 0.97 5.28
CA ARG A 64 5.45 -0.21 4.91
C ARG A 64 5.61 -0.31 3.40
N ARG A 65 6.78 -0.76 2.97
CA ARG A 65 7.10 -1.13 1.59
C ARG A 65 7.03 -2.64 1.44
N TYR A 66 6.29 -3.11 0.44
CA TYR A 66 6.15 -4.52 0.11
C TYR A 66 6.69 -4.78 -1.29
N GLN A 67 7.58 -5.74 -1.43
CA GLN A 67 7.82 -6.36 -2.73
C GLN A 67 6.63 -7.25 -3.09
N LEU A 68 6.37 -7.44 -4.38
CA LEU A 68 5.28 -8.31 -4.82
C LEU A 68 5.50 -9.75 -4.32
N GLY A 69 4.54 -10.26 -3.54
CA GLY A 69 4.61 -11.58 -2.90
C GLY A 69 5.20 -11.56 -1.47
N GLU A 70 5.72 -10.43 -1.01
CA GLU A 70 6.16 -10.24 0.37
C GLU A 70 4.95 -10.12 1.31
N LYS A 71 4.98 -10.82 2.45
CA LYS A 71 3.86 -10.83 3.41
C LYS A 71 3.95 -9.77 4.51
N ASN A 72 5.16 -9.48 4.99
CA ASN A 72 5.35 -8.69 6.22
C ASN A 72 5.69 -7.22 5.95
N GLY A 73 6.23 -6.93 4.76
CA GLY A 73 6.68 -5.59 4.38
C GLY A 73 7.83 -5.08 5.23
N THR A 74 8.61 -4.17 4.66
CA THR A 74 9.65 -3.43 5.37
C THR A 74 9.07 -2.12 5.91
N LEU A 75 9.23 -1.83 7.20
CA LEU A 75 8.91 -0.52 7.76
C LEU A 75 9.82 0.54 7.14
N VAL A 76 9.26 1.57 6.52
CA VAL A 76 10.02 2.64 5.85
C VAL A 76 9.79 4.03 6.45
N ALA A 77 8.69 4.23 7.18
CA ALA A 77 8.43 5.47 7.93
C ALA A 77 7.48 5.22 9.11
N GLY A 78 7.63 5.98 10.19
CA GLY A 78 6.78 5.90 11.37
C GLY A 78 7.03 4.64 12.22
N GLY A 79 5.96 4.11 12.83
CA GLY A 79 6.01 2.91 13.67
C GLY A 79 6.44 3.14 15.12
N ASN A 80 6.67 4.40 15.53
CA ASN A 80 7.04 4.77 16.90
C ASN A 80 5.88 5.43 17.67
N GLY A 81 4.65 5.03 17.35
CA GLY A 81 3.43 5.63 17.89
C GLY A 81 3.01 6.91 17.17
N GLN A 82 1.83 7.40 17.53
CA GLN A 82 1.27 8.64 17.01
C GLN A 82 2.04 9.85 17.54
N GLY A 83 2.41 10.79 16.67
CA GLY A 83 2.99 12.06 17.10
C GLY A 83 3.73 12.80 15.99
N ASP A 84 4.35 13.91 16.39
CA ASP A 84 5.07 14.84 15.50
C ASP A 84 6.60 14.71 15.61
N GLY A 85 7.09 13.68 16.31
CA GLY A 85 8.52 13.37 16.36
C GLY A 85 9.06 12.96 14.97
N LEU A 86 10.36 13.17 14.73
CA LEU A 86 10.98 12.92 13.42
C LEU A 86 10.89 11.47 12.93
N ASN A 87 10.59 10.51 13.82
CA ASN A 87 10.42 9.10 13.55
C ASN A 87 8.97 8.61 13.80
N GLN A 88 8.02 9.53 13.97
CA GLN A 88 6.61 9.26 14.19
C GLN A 88 5.78 9.71 12.99
N LEU A 89 4.58 9.13 12.87
CA LEU A 89 3.55 9.62 11.95
C LEU A 89 2.28 9.83 12.75
N ASN A 90 1.35 10.60 12.20
CA ASN A 90 0.06 10.84 12.80
C ASN A 90 -1.02 10.62 11.75
N ASP A 91 -1.68 9.46 11.82
CA ASP A 91 -2.73 9.03 10.88
C ASP A 91 -2.35 9.23 9.39
N PRO A 92 -1.32 8.51 8.87
CA PRO A 92 -0.86 8.69 7.49
C PRO A 92 -1.88 8.14 6.49
N ARG A 93 -2.62 9.03 5.80
CA ARG A 93 -3.70 8.60 4.88
C ARG A 93 -3.33 8.61 3.41
N TYR A 94 -2.52 9.54 2.96
CA TYR A 94 -2.19 9.72 1.55
C TYR A 94 -0.71 9.49 1.33
N LEU A 95 -0.39 8.72 0.30
CA LEU A 95 0.97 8.44 -0.11
C LEU A 95 1.15 8.84 -1.57
N PHE A 96 2.30 9.45 -1.85
CA PHE A 96 2.81 9.57 -3.21
C PHE A 96 4.27 9.11 -3.17
N VAL A 97 4.71 8.50 -4.26
CA VAL A 97 6.08 8.01 -4.40
C VAL A 97 6.59 8.55 -5.73
N ASP A 98 7.80 9.09 -5.74
CA ASP A 98 8.47 9.38 -7.01
C ASP A 98 8.70 8.05 -7.74
N ARG A 99 8.23 7.99 -8.97
CA ARG A 99 8.33 6.77 -9.77
C ARG A 99 9.77 6.45 -10.11
N GLN A 100 10.61 7.48 -10.25
CA GLN A 100 12.05 7.35 -10.44
C GLN A 100 12.72 7.48 -9.07
N GLN A 101 13.41 6.44 -8.60
CA GLN A 101 14.11 6.46 -7.31
C GLN A 101 15.39 7.33 -7.39
N ASN A 102 15.25 8.65 -7.55
CA ASN A 102 16.37 9.58 -7.43
C ASN A 102 16.76 9.80 -5.96
#